data_AF-A0A5E4DBU1-F1
#
_entry.id   AF-A0A5E4DBU1-F1
#
_cell.length_a   1.000
_cell.length_b   1.000
_cell.length_c   1.000
_cell.angle_alpha   90.00
_cell.angle_beta   90.00
_cell.angle_gamma   90.00
#
_symmetry.space_group_name_H-M   'P 1'
#
loop_
_entity.id
_entity.type
_entity.pdbx_description
1 polymer ?
#
loop_
_entity_poly.entity_id
_entity_poly.type
_entity_poly.pdbx_seq_one_letter_code
_entity_poly.pdbx_strand_id
1 'polypeptide(L)' 'DPHFSPFADELTDYVTRSILATPIMNGKEVVAVMVAVNKLSGPCFTSEDED' A
#
# COMPACT_ATOMS: atom_id res chain seq x y z
N ASP A 1 8.51 0.62 -9.57
CA ASP A 1 7.23 0.04 -10.01
C ASP A 1 6.64 0.99 -11.05
N PRO A 2 6.30 0.54 -12.27
CA PRO A 2 5.69 1.38 -13.30
C PRO A 2 4.29 1.91 -12.94
N HIS A 3 3.62 1.36 -11.92
CA HIS A 3 2.28 1.78 -11.48
C HIS A 3 2.31 2.78 -10.32
N PHE A 4 3.48 3.10 -9.76
CA PHE A 4 3.59 4.04 -8.64
C PHE A 4 3.45 5.49 -9.12
N SER A 5 2.62 6.27 -8.42
CA SER A 5 2.44 7.70 -8.65
C SER A 5 3.00 8.50 -7.46
N PRO A 6 3.95 9.43 -7.66
CA PRO A 6 4.51 10.25 -6.59
C PRO A 6 3.60 11.42 -6.19
N PHE A 7 2.46 11.62 -6.85
CA PHE A 7 1.60 12.79 -6.66
C PHE A 7 1.19 13.04 -5.20
N ALA A 8 0.79 11.99 -4.47
CA ALA A 8 0.38 12.12 -3.07
C ALA A 8 1.58 12.43 -2.15
N ASP A 9 2.73 11.81 -2.43
CA ASP A 9 4.00 12.04 -1.73
C ASP A 9 4.44 13.51 -1.89
N GLU A 10 4.40 14.05 -3.12
CA GLU A 10 4.77 15.44 -3.44
C GLU A 10 3.86 16.47 -2.75
N LEU A 11 2.55 16.20 -2.68
CA LEU A 11 1.57 17.08 -2.03
C LEU A 11 1.70 17.11 -0.50
N THR A 12 2.20 16.01 0.07
CA THR A 12 2.26 15.83 1.54
C THR A 12 3.67 15.96 2.10
N ASP A 13 4.68 16.14 1.23
CA ASP A 13 6.11 16.07 1.56
C ASP A 13 6.46 14.77 2.30
N TYR A 14 5.85 13.66 1.86
CA TYR A 14 6.04 12.32 2.41
C TYR A 14 6.80 11.44 1.41
N VAL A 15 7.51 10.43 1.91
CA VAL A 15 8.26 9.49 1.05
C VAL A 15 7.78 8.07 1.31
N THR A 16 7.08 7.51 0.34
CA THR A 16 6.61 6.12 0.35
C THR A 16 7.71 5.19 -0.17
N ARG A 17 8.17 4.27 0.69
CA ARG A 17 9.29 3.33 0.45
C ARG A 17 8.83 1.89 0.30
N SER A 18 7.73 1.52 0.95
CA SER A 18 7.11 0.21 0.85
C SER A 18 5.59 0.33 0.91
N ILE A 19 4.89 -0.55 0.21
CA ILE A 19 3.42 -0.55 0.08
C ILE A 19 2.93 -1.99 0.22
N LEU A 20 1.87 -2.19 0.99
CA LEU A 20 1.02 -3.38 0.98
C LEU A 20 -0.42 -2.95 0.72
N ALA A 21 -1.03 -3.44 -0.34
CA ALA A 21 -2.38 -3.07 -0.76
C ALA A 21 -3.29 -4.31 -0.82
N THR A 22 -4.47 -4.22 -0.24
CA THR A 22 -5.46 -5.30 -0.27
C THR A 22 -6.85 -4.78 -0.64
N PRO A 23 -7.58 -5.42 -1.57
CA PRO A 23 -8.93 -5.04 -1.91
C PRO A 23 -9.92 -5.53 -0.84
N ILE A 24 -10.94 -4.74 -0.57
CA ILE A 24 -12.11 -5.15 0.21
C ILE A 24 -13.19 -5.57 -0.79
N MET A 25 -13.62 -6.82 -0.69
CA MET A 25 -14.51 -7.47 -1.66
C MET A 25 -15.92 -7.65 -1.09
N ASN A 26 -16.94 -7.34 -1.88
CA ASN A 26 -18.34 -7.77 -1.67
C ASN A 26 -18.71 -8.79 -2.76
N GLY A 27 -18.50 -10.07 -2.47
CA GLY A 27 -18.63 -11.12 -3.48
C GLY A 27 -17.58 -10.96 -4.59
N LYS A 28 -18.03 -10.64 -5.82
CA LYS A 28 -17.15 -10.39 -6.98
C LYS A 28 -16.82 -8.90 -7.19
N GLU A 29 -17.45 -8.02 -6.43
CA GLU A 29 -17.28 -6.57 -6.57
C GLU A 29 -16.23 -6.04 -5.59
N VAL A 30 -15.35 -5.15 -6.06
CA VAL A 30 -14.41 -4.42 -5.21
C VAL A 30 -15.14 -3.21 -4.64
N VAL A 31 -15.22 -3.10 -3.32
CA VAL A 31 -15.90 -1.98 -2.64
C VAL A 31 -14.92 -0.93 -2.10
N ALA A 32 -13.68 -1.33 -1.78
CA ALA A 32 -12.63 -0.43 -1.33
C ALA A 32 -11.25 -1.06 -1.51
N VAL A 33 -10.20 -0.27 -1.29
CA VAL A 33 -8.81 -0.75 -1.21
C VAL A 33 -8.20 -0.18 0.06
N MET A 34 -7.57 -1.04 0.86
CA MET A 34 -6.78 -0.63 2.02
C MET A 34 -5.31 -0.69 1.64
N VAL A 35 -4.55 0.34 2.03
CA VAL A 35 -3.12 0.45 1.75
C VAL A 35 -2.37 0.75 3.04
N ALA A 36 -1.42 -0.12 3.39
CA ALA A 36 -0.41 0.14 4.41
C ALA A 36 0.88 0.61 3.72
N VAL A 37 1.49 1.66 4.25
CA VAL A 37 2.73 2.23 3.71
C VAL A 37 3.84 2.23 4.77
N ASN A 38 5.08 2.15 4.31
CA ASN A 38 6.28 2.31 5.13
C ASN A 38 6.30 1.42 6.37
N LYS A 39 6.50 0.10 6.16
CA LYS A 39 6.78 -0.84 7.25
C LYS A 39 7.88 -0.26 8.15
N LEU A 40 7.61 -0.24 9.46
CA LEU A 40 8.50 0.38 10.45
C LEU A 40 9.76 -0.45 10.68
N SER A 41 9.62 -1.77 10.66
CA SER A 41 10.67 -2.74 10.95
C SER A 41 10.98 -3.61 9.73
N GLY A 42 12.03 -3.24 9.00
CA GLY A 42 12.50 -3.98 7.82
C GLY A 42 12.30 -3.23 6.49
N PRO A 43 12.84 -3.75 5.38
CA PRO A 43 12.82 -3.05 4.09
C PRO A 43 11.47 -3.14 3.36
N CYS A 44 10.70 -4.22 3.56
CA CYS A 44 9.42 -4.46 2.90
C CYS A 44 8.50 -5.29 3.79
N PHE A 45 7.20 -5.29 3.46
CA PHE A 45 6.24 -6.20 4.05
C PHE A 45 6.60 -7.66 3.73
N THR A 46 6.20 -8.55 4.62
CA THR A 46 6.43 -10.01 4.58
C THR A 46 5.09 -10.71 4.46
N SER A 47 5.09 -11.99 4.05
CA SER A 47 3.86 -12.78 3.98
C SER A 47 3.11 -12.85 5.31
N GLU A 48 3.82 -12.83 6.44
CA GLU A 48 3.22 -12.74 7.78
C GLU A 48 2.44 -11.43 8.03
N ASP A 49 2.66 -10.35 7.27
CA ASP A 49 1.87 -9.11 7.37
C ASP A 49 0.59 -9.18 6.50
N GLU A 50 0.49 -10.15 5.60
CA GLU A 50 -0.65 -10.37 4.70
C GLU A 50 -1.66 -11.37 5.26
N ASP A 51 -1.20 -12.25 6.16
CA ASP A 51 -1.99 -13.26 6.88
C ASP A 51 -2.82 -12.66 8.04
#